data_AF-A0A919HRJ0-F1
#
_entry.id   AF-A0A919HRJ0-F1
#
_cell.length_a   1.000
_cell.length_b   1.000
_cell.length_c   1.000
_cell.angle_alpha   90.00
_cell.angle_beta   90.00
_cell.angle_gamma   90.00
#
_symmetry.space_group_name_H-M   'P 1'
#
loop_
_entity.id
_entity.type
_entity.pdbx_description
1 polymer ?
#
loop_
_entity_poly.entity_id
_entity_poly.type
_entity_poly.pdbx_seq_one_letter_code
_entity_poly.pdbx_strand_id
1 'polypeptide(L)'
;MVMEDLSDHRIWRGELIANVYYPQAARQLGDYLAQVLFHTSDFYLHPHEKKAQVAQFINPAMCEITEDLFFNDPYQIHERNNYPAELEADVAALRDDAQLKLAVAALKHRFFAHAEALLHGDIHSGSIFVAEGSLKAIDAEFGYFGPIGFDIGTAIGNLLLNYCGLPGQLGIRDAAAAREQRLNDIHQLWTTFAERFRALAAEKTRDAALAYPGYASAFLKRCGRTRSASAAAN
;
A
#
# COMPACT_ATOMS: atom_id res chain seq x y z
N MET A 1 -3.50 -24.02 6.14
CA MET A 1 -4.43 -23.26 5.27
C MET A 1 -4.64 -24.07 3.99
N VAL A 2 -5.89 -24.29 3.57
CA VAL A 2 -6.22 -24.87 2.25
C VAL A 2 -6.88 -23.76 1.45
N MET A 3 -6.42 -23.50 0.24
CA MET A 3 -6.84 -22.35 -0.59
C MET A 3 -7.01 -22.74 -2.06
N GLU A 4 -7.64 -21.86 -2.84
CA GLU A 4 -7.74 -21.96 -4.29
C GLU A 4 -6.35 -22.08 -4.93
N ASP A 5 -6.19 -22.97 -5.92
CA ASP A 5 -4.97 -23.05 -6.72
C ASP A 5 -4.96 -21.90 -7.74
N LEU A 6 -3.87 -21.13 -7.77
CA LEU A 6 -3.66 -20.00 -8.68
C LEU A 6 -2.47 -20.26 -9.63
N SER A 7 -2.17 -21.53 -9.93
CA SER A 7 -1.05 -21.91 -10.81
C SER A 7 -1.19 -21.39 -12.26
N ASP A 8 -2.39 -20.97 -12.67
CA ASP A 8 -2.68 -20.29 -13.93
C ASP A 8 -2.43 -18.77 -13.90
N HIS A 9 -2.10 -18.20 -12.72
CA HIS A 9 -1.72 -16.81 -12.53
C HIS A 9 -0.20 -16.64 -12.44
N ARG A 10 0.27 -15.40 -12.59
CA ARG A 10 1.67 -15.00 -12.43
C ARG A 10 1.84 -13.97 -11.33
N ILE A 11 2.94 -14.03 -10.58
CA ILE A 11 3.26 -13.00 -9.58
C ILE A 11 3.52 -11.69 -10.32
N TRP A 12 2.77 -10.64 -9.96
CA TRP A 12 2.76 -9.39 -10.70
C TRP A 12 4.13 -8.73 -10.75
N ARG A 13 4.93 -8.80 -9.67
CA ARG A 13 6.32 -8.31 -9.68
C ARG A 13 7.15 -8.88 -10.82
N GLY A 14 7.04 -10.19 -11.08
CA GLY A 14 7.76 -10.86 -12.17
C GLY A 14 7.32 -10.33 -13.53
N GLU A 15 6.01 -10.20 -13.74
CA GLU A 15 5.44 -9.66 -14.97
C GLU A 15 5.83 -8.18 -15.20
N LEU A 16 5.85 -7.37 -14.13
CA LEU A 16 6.28 -5.97 -14.17
C LEU A 16 7.76 -5.83 -14.58
N ILE A 17 8.62 -6.75 -14.12
CA ILE A 17 10.05 -6.81 -14.51
C ILE A 17 10.19 -7.30 -15.96
N ALA A 18 9.40 -8.29 -16.35
CA ALA A 18 9.35 -8.78 -17.74
C ALA A 18 8.67 -7.79 -18.71
N ASN A 19 8.22 -6.64 -18.22
CA ASN A 19 7.47 -5.64 -18.96
C ASN A 19 6.21 -6.20 -19.66
N VAL A 20 5.56 -7.20 -19.04
CA VAL A 20 4.27 -7.73 -19.48
C VAL A 20 3.17 -6.88 -18.87
N TYR A 21 2.29 -6.35 -19.73
CA TYR A 21 1.27 -5.40 -19.32
C TYR A 21 -0.10 -6.05 -19.12
N TYR A 22 -0.70 -5.79 -17.96
CA TYR A 22 -2.03 -6.22 -17.57
C TYR A 22 -2.94 -4.98 -17.40
N PRO A 23 -3.71 -4.58 -18.43
CA PRO A 23 -4.42 -3.30 -18.45
C PRO A 23 -5.42 -3.08 -17.31
N GLN A 24 -5.89 -4.18 -16.69
CA GLN A 24 -6.91 -4.14 -15.65
C GLN A 24 -6.32 -4.12 -14.24
N ALA A 25 -5.04 -4.45 -14.07
CA ALA A 25 -4.46 -4.76 -12.76
C ALA A 25 -4.53 -3.56 -11.80
N ALA A 26 -4.13 -2.36 -12.27
CA ALA A 26 -4.19 -1.15 -11.44
C ALA A 26 -5.62 -0.81 -10.99
N ARG A 27 -6.59 -0.91 -11.90
CA ARG A 27 -8.02 -0.74 -11.58
C ARG A 27 -8.53 -1.79 -10.60
N GLN A 28 -8.22 -3.06 -10.82
CA GLN A 28 -8.68 -4.16 -9.96
C GLN A 28 -8.08 -4.06 -8.55
N LEU A 29 -6.81 -3.70 -8.43
CA LEU A 29 -6.19 -3.43 -7.14
C LEU A 29 -6.85 -2.24 -6.43
N GLY A 30 -7.15 -1.16 -7.16
CA GLY A 30 -7.89 -0.02 -6.62
C GLY A 30 -9.28 -0.40 -6.09
N ASP A 31 -10.03 -1.23 -6.82
CA ASP A 31 -11.34 -1.74 -6.36
C ASP A 31 -11.19 -2.67 -5.15
N TYR A 32 -10.25 -3.63 -5.18
CA TYR A 32 -9.93 -4.51 -4.04
C TYR A 32 -9.66 -3.70 -2.76
N LEU A 33 -8.74 -2.72 -2.82
CA LEU A 33 -8.40 -1.88 -1.68
C LEU A 33 -9.62 -1.09 -1.20
N ALA A 34 -10.44 -0.53 -2.10
CA ALA A 34 -11.64 0.19 -1.71
C ALA A 34 -12.64 -0.71 -0.99
N GLN A 35 -12.86 -1.94 -1.47
CA GLN A 35 -13.78 -2.88 -0.85
C GLN A 35 -13.31 -3.29 0.54
N VAL A 36 -12.07 -3.79 0.66
CA VAL A 36 -11.51 -4.30 1.92
C VAL A 36 -11.44 -3.19 2.96
N LEU A 37 -10.87 -2.04 2.61
CA LEU A 37 -10.63 -0.96 3.56
C LEU A 37 -11.92 -0.23 3.94
N PHE A 38 -12.89 -0.10 3.04
CA PHE A 38 -14.19 0.48 3.40
C PHE A 38 -14.98 -0.43 4.33
N HIS A 39 -15.15 -1.71 3.97
CA HIS A 39 -16.02 -2.64 4.67
C HIS A 39 -15.50 -3.07 6.04
N THR A 40 -14.24 -2.77 6.35
CA THR A 40 -13.64 -3.02 7.67
C THR A 40 -13.38 -1.72 8.47
N SER A 41 -13.77 -0.56 7.93
CA SER A 41 -13.64 0.74 8.61
C SER A 41 -14.88 1.11 9.43
N ASP A 42 -14.75 2.17 10.22
CA ASP A 42 -15.86 2.78 10.98
C ASP A 42 -16.97 3.36 10.08
N PHE A 43 -16.76 3.50 8.76
CA PHE A 43 -17.84 3.84 7.84
C PHE A 43 -18.88 2.72 7.73
N TYR A 44 -18.48 1.46 7.87
CA TYR A 44 -19.35 0.31 7.62
C TYR A 44 -19.60 -0.55 8.86
N LEU A 45 -18.56 -0.83 9.65
CA LEU A 45 -18.69 -1.67 10.84
C LEU A 45 -19.31 -0.88 11.99
N HIS A 46 -20.18 -1.54 12.75
CA HIS A 46 -20.64 -0.96 14.01
C HIS A 46 -19.47 -0.84 15.00
N PRO A 47 -19.35 0.22 15.82
CA PRO A 47 -18.18 0.44 16.67
C PRO A 47 -17.87 -0.68 17.67
N HIS A 48 -18.87 -1.47 18.08
CA HIS A 48 -18.67 -2.64 18.94
C HIS A 48 -18.05 -3.81 18.16
N GLU A 49 -18.55 -4.07 16.96
CA GLU A 49 -18.04 -5.11 16.07
C GLU A 49 -16.59 -4.80 15.68
N LYS A 50 -16.32 -3.56 15.28
CA LYS A 50 -14.97 -3.12 14.94
C LYS A 50 -14.01 -3.26 16.11
N LYS A 51 -14.40 -2.88 17.34
CA LYS A 51 -13.54 -3.06 18.54
C LYS A 51 -13.26 -4.54 18.83
N ALA A 52 -14.24 -5.42 18.64
CA ALA A 52 -14.03 -6.86 18.78
C ALA A 52 -13.06 -7.39 17.72
N GLN A 53 -13.20 -6.96 16.47
CA GLN A 53 -12.27 -7.33 15.40
C GLN A 53 -10.86 -6.76 15.63
N VAL A 54 -10.72 -5.53 16.13
CA VAL A 54 -9.42 -4.97 16.55
C VAL A 54 -8.75 -5.89 17.55
N ALA A 55 -9.46 -6.35 18.58
CA ALA A 55 -8.90 -7.28 19.56
C ALA A 55 -8.52 -8.64 18.95
N GLN A 56 -9.33 -9.16 18.02
CA GLN A 56 -9.08 -10.43 17.33
C GLN A 56 -7.84 -10.37 16.43
N PHE A 57 -7.61 -9.24 15.76
CA PHE A 57 -6.52 -9.05 14.79
C PHE A 57 -5.32 -8.29 15.39
N ILE A 58 -5.12 -8.35 16.70
CA ILE A 58 -3.86 -7.94 17.32
C ILE A 58 -2.77 -8.90 16.83
N ASN A 59 -1.77 -8.37 16.11
CA ASN A 59 -0.72 -9.17 15.45
C ASN A 59 0.69 -8.60 15.72
N PRO A 60 1.15 -8.61 16.99
CA PRO A 60 2.29 -7.83 17.42
C PRO A 60 3.61 -8.25 16.75
N ALA A 61 3.80 -9.55 16.52
CA ALA A 61 5.04 -10.05 15.90
C ALA A 61 5.18 -9.60 14.44
N MET A 62 4.10 -9.61 13.66
CA MET A 62 4.15 -9.13 12.28
C MET A 62 4.24 -7.59 12.23
N CYS A 63 3.54 -6.89 13.14
CA CYS A 63 3.66 -5.44 13.27
C CYS A 63 5.09 -5.01 13.61
N GLU A 64 5.77 -5.70 14.54
CA GLU A 64 7.16 -5.40 14.94
C GLU A 64 8.13 -5.46 13.73
N ILE A 65 7.96 -6.45 12.86
CA ILE A 65 8.76 -6.55 11.63
C ILE A 65 8.58 -5.30 10.76
N THR A 66 7.34 -4.86 10.53
CA THR A 66 7.07 -3.63 9.78
C THR A 66 7.61 -2.40 10.50
N GLU A 67 7.43 -2.32 11.81
CA GLU A 67 7.89 -1.21 12.66
C GLU A 67 9.41 -1.01 12.58
N ASP A 68 10.16 -2.09 12.50
CA ASP A 68 11.61 -2.07 12.31
C ASP A 68 11.99 -1.74 10.88
N LEU A 69 11.52 -2.53 9.92
CA LEU A 69 12.05 -2.50 8.55
C LEU A 69 11.59 -1.29 7.75
N PHE A 70 10.41 -0.73 8.04
CA PHE A 70 9.88 0.44 7.32
C PHE A 70 10.19 1.76 8.03
N PHE A 71 10.33 1.74 9.36
CA PHE A 71 10.32 2.98 10.13
C PHE A 71 11.55 3.21 11.01
N ASN A 72 12.43 2.21 11.21
CA ASN A 72 13.65 2.37 11.99
C ASN A 72 14.89 2.12 11.15
N ASP A 73 15.07 0.88 10.69
CA ASP A 73 16.34 0.36 10.20
C ASP A 73 16.94 1.21 9.06
N PRO A 74 16.19 1.61 8.01
CA PRO A 74 16.75 2.43 6.92
C PRO A 74 17.30 3.80 7.37
N TYR A 75 16.87 4.30 8.52
CA TYR A 75 17.18 5.65 9.01
C TYR A 75 18.28 5.65 10.09
N GLN A 76 18.92 4.52 10.33
CA GLN A 76 20.02 4.35 11.28
C GLN A 76 21.08 3.38 10.75
N ILE A 77 22.20 3.25 11.46
CA ILE A 77 23.15 2.16 11.21
C ILE A 77 22.54 0.90 11.84
N HIS A 78 22.16 -0.06 11.01
CA HIS A 78 21.57 -1.32 11.46
C HIS A 78 22.14 -2.50 10.66
N GLU A 79 22.33 -3.64 11.30
CA GLU A 79 22.95 -4.83 10.69
C GLU A 79 22.09 -5.47 9.58
N ARG A 80 20.77 -5.23 9.61
CA ARG A 80 19.85 -5.73 8.58
C ARG A 80 19.88 -4.91 7.29
N ASN A 81 20.41 -3.69 7.33
CA ASN A 81 20.50 -2.84 6.14
C ASN A 81 21.49 -3.46 5.15
N ASN A 82 21.03 -3.67 3.92
CA ASN A 82 21.83 -4.27 2.86
C ASN A 82 21.64 -3.49 1.56
N TYR A 83 22.72 -2.89 1.07
CA TYR A 83 22.75 -2.09 -0.14
C TYR A 83 24.16 -2.09 -0.75
N PRO A 84 24.31 -1.85 -2.07
CA PRO A 84 25.61 -1.75 -2.71
C PRO A 84 26.48 -0.66 -2.08
N ALA A 85 27.78 -0.92 -1.92
CA ALA A 85 28.71 0.01 -1.26
C ALA A 85 28.80 1.38 -1.97
N GLU A 86 28.50 1.40 -3.26
CA GLU A 86 28.45 2.60 -4.09
C GLU A 86 27.37 3.59 -3.65
N LEU A 87 26.33 3.14 -2.93
CA LEU A 87 25.23 3.96 -2.43
C LEU A 87 25.46 4.52 -1.02
N GLU A 88 26.60 4.22 -0.37
CA GLU A 88 26.84 4.63 1.03
C GLU A 88 26.69 6.14 1.24
N ALA A 89 27.12 6.96 0.28
CA ALA A 89 26.97 8.42 0.36
C ALA A 89 25.50 8.85 0.37
N ASP A 90 24.65 8.24 -0.48
CA ASP A 90 23.22 8.53 -0.54
C ASP A 90 22.50 8.03 0.72
N VAL A 91 22.85 6.83 1.21
CA VAL A 91 22.31 6.27 2.45
C VAL A 91 22.74 7.08 3.67
N ALA A 92 23.98 7.60 3.72
CA ALA A 92 24.41 8.53 4.74
C ALA A 92 23.58 9.83 4.71
N ALA A 93 23.37 10.41 3.53
CA ALA A 93 22.52 11.61 3.39
C ALA A 93 21.08 11.36 3.88
N LEU A 94 20.51 10.19 3.58
CA LEU A 94 19.18 9.78 4.05
C LEU A 94 19.14 9.65 5.59
N ARG A 95 20.16 9.03 6.19
CA ARG A 95 20.28 8.89 7.66
C ARG A 95 20.48 10.24 8.34
N ASP A 96 21.13 11.21 7.71
CA ASP A 96 21.38 12.52 8.31
C ASP A 96 20.24 13.54 8.06
N ASP A 97 19.24 13.19 7.24
CA ASP A 97 18.09 14.04 6.96
C ASP A 97 17.10 14.08 8.15
N ALA A 98 17.19 15.16 8.93
CA ALA A 98 16.31 15.41 10.07
C ALA A 98 14.83 15.59 9.69
N GLN A 99 14.53 16.18 8.53
CA GLN A 99 13.14 16.39 8.11
C GLN A 99 12.50 15.07 7.70
N LEU A 100 13.25 14.22 6.99
CA LEU A 100 12.82 12.87 6.67
C LEU A 100 12.55 12.06 7.93
N LYS A 101 13.47 12.07 8.91
CA LYS A 101 13.29 11.37 10.18
C LYS A 101 12.06 11.83 10.95
N LEU A 102 11.76 13.14 10.97
CA LEU A 102 10.53 13.67 11.57
C LEU A 102 9.28 13.17 10.84
N ALA A 103 9.30 13.13 9.51
CA ALA A 103 8.20 12.60 8.72
C ALA A 103 7.97 11.10 8.97
N VAL A 104 9.04 10.30 8.99
CA VAL A 104 9.00 8.87 9.29
C VAL A 104 8.49 8.61 10.71
N ALA A 105 8.95 9.37 11.70
CA ALA A 105 8.47 9.25 13.07
C ALA A 105 6.96 9.53 13.18
N ALA A 106 6.45 10.53 12.44
CA ALA A 106 5.03 10.82 12.38
C ALA A 106 4.22 9.67 11.74
N LEU A 107 4.78 9.01 10.71
CA LEU A 107 4.17 7.83 10.09
C LEU A 107 4.18 6.63 11.03
N LYS A 108 5.30 6.36 11.72
CA LYS A 108 5.41 5.27 12.70
C LYS A 108 4.40 5.45 13.83
N HIS A 109 4.29 6.66 14.38
CA HIS A 109 3.28 6.95 15.40
C HIS A 109 1.86 6.74 14.88
N ARG A 110 1.61 7.05 13.59
CA ARG A 110 0.32 6.79 12.97
C ARG A 110 0.05 5.30 12.83
N PHE A 111 1.04 4.51 12.43
CA PHE A 111 1.00 3.04 12.35
C PHE A 111 0.64 2.43 13.72
N PHE A 112 1.25 2.90 14.81
CA PHE A 112 0.93 2.46 16.17
C PHE A 112 -0.50 2.79 16.62
N ALA A 113 -0.98 4.00 16.33
CA ALA A 113 -2.14 4.55 17.03
C ALA A 113 -3.46 4.47 16.25
N HIS A 114 -3.43 4.29 14.93
CA HIS A 114 -4.60 4.48 14.09
C HIS A 114 -5.13 3.17 13.53
N ALA A 115 -6.05 2.54 14.26
CA ALA A 115 -6.83 1.40 13.79
C ALA A 115 -7.96 1.87 12.86
N GLU A 116 -7.69 2.21 11.59
CA GLU A 116 -8.68 2.78 10.66
C GLU A 116 -9.49 1.70 9.90
N ALA A 117 -8.84 0.62 9.50
CA ALA A 117 -9.44 -0.54 8.82
C ALA A 117 -8.57 -1.78 9.01
N LEU A 118 -9.10 -2.97 8.69
CA LEU A 118 -8.29 -4.18 8.62
C LEU A 118 -7.46 -4.14 7.34
N LEU A 119 -6.15 -4.02 7.51
CA LEU A 119 -5.19 -3.96 6.41
C LEU A 119 -4.86 -5.37 5.91
N HIS A 120 -4.36 -5.44 4.68
CA HIS A 120 -3.52 -6.55 4.24
C HIS A 120 -2.18 -6.55 4.98
N GLY A 121 -1.61 -5.36 5.20
CA GLY A 121 -0.39 -5.16 5.98
C GLY A 121 0.93 -5.40 5.22
N ASP A 122 0.87 -5.95 4.01
CA ASP A 122 2.05 -6.13 3.13
C ASP A 122 1.65 -6.27 1.64
N ILE A 123 0.80 -5.36 1.17
CA ILE A 123 0.32 -5.42 -0.21
C ILE A 123 1.31 -4.78 -1.19
N HIS A 124 2.27 -5.59 -1.61
CA HIS A 124 3.22 -5.24 -2.67
C HIS A 124 3.00 -6.06 -3.94
N SER A 125 3.65 -5.72 -5.05
CA SER A 125 3.48 -6.44 -6.33
C SER A 125 3.92 -7.91 -6.28
N GLY A 126 4.68 -8.32 -5.25
CA GLY A 126 4.98 -9.73 -4.97
C GLY A 126 3.84 -10.51 -4.30
N SER A 127 2.87 -9.82 -3.69
CA SER A 127 1.72 -10.40 -2.96
C SER A 127 0.45 -10.36 -3.82
N ILE A 128 0.64 -10.27 -5.14
CA ILE A 128 -0.43 -10.11 -6.11
C ILE A 128 -0.18 -11.08 -7.26
N PHE A 129 -1.16 -11.92 -7.50
CA PHE A 129 -1.28 -12.72 -8.71
C PHE A 129 -2.08 -11.98 -9.77
N VAL A 130 -1.63 -12.05 -11.02
CA VAL A 130 -2.32 -11.50 -12.20
C VAL A 130 -2.49 -12.56 -13.28
N ALA A 131 -3.62 -12.48 -13.98
CA ALA A 131 -3.90 -13.19 -15.21
C ALA A 131 -4.77 -12.30 -16.12
N GLU A 132 -5.11 -12.75 -17.32
CA GLU A 132 -5.99 -11.99 -18.20
C GLU A 132 -7.34 -11.73 -17.51
N GLY A 133 -7.64 -10.46 -17.25
CA GLY A 133 -8.87 -10.05 -16.57
C GLY A 133 -8.99 -10.42 -15.10
N SER A 134 -7.92 -10.93 -14.45
CA SER A 134 -7.96 -11.37 -13.05
C SER A 134 -6.79 -10.81 -12.23
N LEU A 135 -7.10 -10.40 -11.01
CA LEU A 135 -6.14 -10.01 -9.98
C LEU A 135 -6.55 -10.65 -8.66
N LYS A 136 -5.59 -11.28 -7.98
CA LYS A 136 -5.78 -11.92 -6.68
C LYS A 136 -4.71 -11.43 -5.71
N ALA A 137 -5.11 -10.74 -4.64
CA ALA A 137 -4.23 -10.45 -3.53
C ALA A 137 -4.07 -11.71 -2.66
N ILE A 138 -2.86 -11.99 -2.21
CA ILE A 138 -2.50 -13.16 -1.41
C ILE A 138 -1.63 -12.75 -0.24
N ASP A 139 -1.48 -13.65 0.74
CA ASP A 139 -0.46 -13.49 1.80
C ASP A 139 -0.70 -12.31 2.76
N ALA A 140 -1.93 -12.18 3.24
CA ALA A 140 -2.31 -11.14 4.21
C ALA A 140 -1.89 -11.49 5.66
N GLU A 141 -0.72 -12.09 5.86
CA GLU A 141 -0.25 -12.53 7.18
C GLU A 141 0.10 -11.37 8.13
N PHE A 142 0.45 -10.20 7.55
CA PHE A 142 0.65 -8.94 8.27
C PHE A 142 -0.65 -8.23 8.64
N GLY A 143 -1.81 -8.83 8.36
CA GLY A 143 -3.10 -8.23 8.59
C GLY A 143 -3.32 -7.83 10.04
N TYR A 144 -3.62 -6.53 10.24
CA TYR A 144 -4.00 -5.95 11.52
C TYR A 144 -4.87 -4.70 11.28
N PHE A 145 -5.51 -4.18 12.32
CA PHE A 145 -6.23 -2.91 12.21
C PHE A 145 -5.26 -1.72 12.27
N GLY A 146 -5.01 -1.11 11.11
CA GLY A 146 -4.03 -0.04 10.95
C GLY A 146 -4.52 1.11 10.07
N PRO A 147 -3.63 2.05 9.70
CA PRO A 147 -4.00 3.21 8.90
C PRO A 147 -4.19 2.83 7.43
N ILE A 148 -5.33 3.18 6.84
CA ILE A 148 -5.73 2.85 5.45
C ILE A 148 -4.66 3.28 4.43
N GLY A 149 -3.94 4.36 4.72
CA GLY A 149 -2.88 4.87 3.85
C GLY A 149 -1.68 3.95 3.69
N PHE A 150 -1.48 2.98 4.60
CA PHE A 150 -0.33 2.06 4.57
C PHE A 150 -0.41 1.13 3.36
N ASP A 151 -1.49 0.35 3.23
CA ASP A 151 -1.68 -0.58 2.10
C ASP A 151 -1.62 0.14 0.74
N ILE A 152 -2.29 1.29 0.63
CA ILE A 152 -2.29 2.09 -0.60
C ILE A 152 -0.88 2.62 -0.89
N GLY A 153 -0.16 3.03 0.15
CA GLY A 153 1.22 3.50 0.07
C GLY A 153 2.17 2.40 -0.42
N THR A 154 2.12 1.22 0.17
CA THR A 154 2.95 0.06 -0.19
C THR A 154 2.70 -0.43 -1.61
N ALA A 155 1.42 -0.49 -2.02
CA ALA A 155 1.05 -0.81 -3.39
C ALA A 155 1.66 0.17 -4.41
N ILE A 156 1.52 1.49 -4.16
CA ILE A 156 2.06 2.53 -5.04
C ILE A 156 3.59 2.56 -4.99
N GLY A 157 4.19 2.44 -3.81
CA GLY A 157 5.64 2.38 -3.62
C GLY A 157 6.25 1.28 -4.46
N ASN A 158 5.64 0.09 -4.50
CA ASN A 158 6.12 -1.00 -5.35
C ASN A 158 5.98 -0.75 -6.86
N LEU A 159 4.96 -0.02 -7.31
CA LEU A 159 4.88 0.43 -8.70
C LEU A 159 5.96 1.48 -9.01
N LEU A 160 6.27 2.38 -8.06
CA LEU A 160 7.35 3.36 -8.18
C LEU A 160 8.73 2.70 -8.19
N LEU A 161 8.97 1.65 -7.39
CA LEU A 161 10.19 0.86 -7.44
C LEU A 161 10.39 0.23 -8.83
N ASN A 162 9.33 -0.33 -9.42
CA ASN A 162 9.40 -0.80 -10.80
C ASN A 162 9.69 0.37 -11.77
N TYR A 163 9.00 1.50 -11.65
CA TYR A 163 9.27 2.71 -12.45
C TYR A 163 10.76 3.10 -12.45
N CYS A 164 11.38 3.12 -11.27
CA CYS A 164 12.79 3.47 -11.09
C CYS A 164 13.73 2.42 -11.70
N GLY A 165 13.36 1.15 -11.68
CA GLY A 165 14.18 0.05 -12.22
C GLY A 165 14.15 -0.10 -13.75
N LEU A 166 13.09 0.38 -14.43
CA LEU A 166 12.89 0.17 -15.87
C LEU A 166 14.07 0.64 -16.76
N PRO A 167 14.75 1.79 -16.52
CA PRO A 167 15.90 2.20 -17.32
C PRO A 167 17.08 1.23 -17.29
N GLY A 168 17.20 0.41 -16.24
CA GLY A 168 18.21 -0.64 -16.13
C GLY A 168 17.79 -1.98 -16.75
N GLN A 169 16.51 -2.14 -17.09
CA GLN A 169 15.93 -3.41 -17.58
C GLN A 169 15.62 -3.37 -19.07
N LEU A 170 15.32 -2.19 -19.62
CA LEU A 170 14.83 -2.00 -20.98
C LEU A 170 15.70 -1.01 -21.77
N GLY A 171 15.59 -1.07 -23.10
CA GLY A 171 16.17 -0.03 -23.97
C GLY A 171 15.55 1.35 -23.71
N ILE A 172 16.29 2.43 -23.99
CA ILE A 172 15.92 3.81 -23.62
C ILE A 172 14.47 4.19 -23.98
N ARG A 173 14.02 3.83 -25.19
CA ARG A 173 12.66 4.14 -25.66
C ARG A 173 11.59 3.35 -24.91
N ASP A 174 11.81 2.05 -24.76
CA ASP A 174 10.87 1.15 -24.08
C ASP A 174 10.79 1.47 -22.58
N ALA A 175 11.93 1.80 -21.96
CA ALA A 175 11.98 2.27 -20.58
C ALA A 175 11.19 3.59 -20.38
N ALA A 176 11.27 4.52 -21.33
CA ALA A 176 10.48 5.76 -21.26
C ALA A 176 8.97 5.48 -21.36
N ALA A 177 8.56 4.65 -22.32
CA ALA A 177 7.15 4.27 -22.49
C ALA A 177 6.61 3.49 -21.28
N ALA A 178 7.36 2.51 -20.77
CA ALA A 178 6.97 1.71 -19.62
C ALA A 178 6.90 2.55 -18.33
N ARG A 179 7.76 3.57 -18.18
CA ARG A 179 7.70 4.54 -17.07
C ARG A 179 6.45 5.41 -17.13
N GLU A 180 6.11 5.93 -18.31
CA GLU A 180 4.86 6.67 -18.50
C GLU A 180 3.65 5.78 -18.17
N GLN A 181 3.67 4.54 -18.64
CA GLN A 181 2.64 3.56 -18.30
C GLN A 181 2.51 3.34 -16.79
N ARG A 182 3.63 3.21 -16.08
CA ARG A 182 3.60 3.00 -14.62
C ARG A 182 3.03 4.19 -13.85
N LEU A 183 3.25 5.42 -14.33
CA LEU A 183 2.61 6.61 -13.76
C LEU A 183 1.10 6.61 -14.02
N ASN A 184 0.67 6.18 -15.22
CA ASN A 184 -0.74 6.00 -15.54
C ASN A 184 -1.40 4.94 -14.65
N ASP A 185 -0.72 3.81 -14.40
CA ASP A 185 -1.19 2.75 -13.49
C ASP A 185 -1.38 3.29 -12.06
N ILE A 186 -0.40 4.04 -11.54
CA ILE A 186 -0.48 4.66 -10.20
C ILE A 186 -1.66 5.64 -10.13
N HIS A 187 -1.85 6.45 -11.17
CA HIS A 187 -2.99 7.36 -11.26
C HIS A 187 -4.30 6.59 -11.28
N GLN A 188 -4.41 5.54 -12.09
CA GLN A 188 -5.61 4.71 -12.21
C GLN A 188 -5.95 3.97 -10.91
N LEU A 189 -4.96 3.39 -10.24
CA LEU A 189 -5.11 2.73 -8.94
C LEU A 189 -5.73 3.71 -7.93
N TRP A 190 -5.14 4.89 -7.78
CA TRP A 190 -5.62 5.89 -6.83
C TRP A 190 -7.02 6.41 -7.18
N THR A 191 -7.24 6.77 -8.43
CA THR A 191 -8.53 7.31 -8.88
C THR A 191 -9.62 6.27 -8.68
N THR A 192 -9.38 5.01 -9.05
CA THR A 192 -10.32 3.91 -8.84
C THR A 192 -10.61 3.69 -7.37
N PHE A 193 -9.57 3.59 -6.52
CA PHE A 193 -9.74 3.46 -5.07
C PHE A 193 -10.59 4.61 -4.50
N ALA A 194 -10.22 5.85 -4.81
CA ALA A 194 -10.86 7.03 -4.25
C ALA A 194 -12.32 7.18 -4.73
N GLU A 195 -12.60 6.92 -6.00
CA GLU A 195 -13.96 6.91 -6.55
C GLU A 195 -14.81 5.82 -5.92
N ARG A 196 -14.27 4.59 -5.85
CA ARG A 196 -15.00 3.46 -5.31
C ARG A 196 -15.27 3.60 -3.83
N PHE A 197 -14.29 4.06 -3.04
CA PHE A 197 -14.47 4.33 -1.62
C PHE A 197 -15.54 5.41 -1.39
N ARG A 198 -15.56 6.49 -2.20
CA ARG A 198 -16.61 7.52 -2.11
C ARG A 198 -17.99 6.97 -2.44
N ALA A 199 -18.10 6.15 -3.49
CA ALA A 199 -19.36 5.51 -3.86
C ALA A 199 -19.87 4.61 -2.74
N LEU A 200 -19.00 3.74 -2.19
CA LEU A 200 -19.32 2.89 -1.05
C LEU A 200 -19.73 3.71 0.19
N ALA A 201 -19.04 4.80 0.49
CA ALA A 201 -19.41 5.67 1.60
C ALA A 201 -20.77 6.35 1.39
N ALA A 202 -21.09 6.80 0.18
CA ALA A 202 -22.38 7.40 -0.13
C ALA A 202 -23.54 6.36 -0.08
N GLU A 203 -23.29 5.14 -0.55
CA GLU A 203 -24.30 4.10 -0.71
C GLU A 203 -24.51 3.24 0.55
N LYS A 204 -23.44 3.00 1.30
CA LYS A 204 -23.39 1.90 2.29
C LYS A 204 -22.86 2.30 3.66
N THR A 205 -22.51 3.56 3.89
CA THR A 205 -22.12 3.99 5.24
C THR A 205 -23.24 3.67 6.24
N ARG A 206 -22.86 3.16 7.40
CA ARG A 206 -23.78 2.86 8.51
C ARG A 206 -23.72 3.90 9.62
N ASP A 207 -22.76 4.81 9.56
CA ASP A 207 -22.61 5.91 10.51
C ASP A 207 -23.21 7.21 9.95
N ALA A 208 -24.07 7.86 10.73
CA ALA A 208 -24.79 9.05 10.33
C ALA A 208 -23.90 10.30 10.21
N ALA A 209 -22.86 10.42 11.04
CA ALA A 209 -21.93 11.55 10.98
C ALA A 209 -20.97 11.40 9.80
N LEU A 210 -20.47 10.18 9.57
CA LEU A 210 -19.59 9.89 8.43
C LEU A 210 -20.34 9.94 7.09
N ALA A 211 -21.67 9.81 7.09
CA ALA A 211 -22.54 10.00 5.93
C ALA A 211 -22.66 11.45 5.46
N TYR A 212 -22.20 12.42 6.26
CA TYR A 212 -22.37 13.83 5.90
C TYR A 212 -21.70 14.13 4.54
N PRO A 213 -22.42 14.77 3.59
CA PRO A 213 -21.90 15.06 2.27
C PRO A 213 -20.55 15.78 2.32
N GLY A 214 -19.55 15.21 1.63
CA GLY A 214 -18.19 15.74 1.59
C GLY A 214 -17.24 15.19 2.64
N TYR A 215 -17.71 14.50 3.69
CA TYR A 215 -16.83 13.93 4.70
C TYR A 215 -15.92 12.83 4.12
N ALA A 216 -16.45 11.89 3.32
CA ALA A 216 -15.63 10.87 2.66
C ALA A 216 -14.51 11.48 1.80
N SER A 217 -14.79 12.58 1.09
CA SER A 217 -13.78 13.31 0.33
C SER A 217 -12.73 13.98 1.23
N ALA A 218 -13.13 14.56 2.37
CA ALA A 218 -12.21 15.12 3.35
C ALA A 218 -11.32 14.04 4.00
N PHE A 219 -11.91 12.88 4.31
CA PHE A 219 -11.22 11.71 4.83
C PHE A 219 -10.14 11.22 3.84
N LEU A 220 -10.50 11.03 2.58
CA LEU A 220 -9.57 10.58 1.54
C LEU A 220 -8.44 11.59 1.26
N LYS A 221 -8.69 12.90 1.39
CA LYS A 221 -7.63 13.92 1.29
C LYS A 221 -6.57 13.74 2.38
N ARG A 222 -6.98 13.36 3.60
CA ARG A 222 -6.05 13.05 4.69
C ARG A 222 -5.29 11.75 4.42
N CYS A 223 -5.97 10.70 3.96
CA CYS A 223 -5.33 9.44 3.55
C CYS A 223 -4.31 9.65 2.41
N GLY A 224 -4.63 10.52 1.44
CA GLY A 224 -3.74 10.85 0.32
C GLY A 224 -2.43 11.52 0.76
N ARG A 225 -2.45 12.32 1.83
CA ARG A 225 -1.25 12.94 2.42
C ARG A 225 -0.36 11.91 3.12
N THR A 226 -0.95 10.94 3.81
CA THR A 226 -0.20 9.86 4.48
C THR A 226 0.33 8.83 3.48
N ARG A 227 -0.41 8.58 2.39
CA ARG A 227 -0.02 7.68 1.29
C ARG A 227 1.28 8.09 0.61
N SER A 228 1.43 9.37 0.25
CA SER A 228 2.66 9.85 -0.41
C SER A 228 3.90 9.62 0.45
N ALA A 229 3.75 9.60 1.77
CA ALA A 229 4.84 9.38 2.70
C ALA A 229 5.09 7.87 2.94
N SER A 230 4.06 7.02 3.03
CA SER A 230 4.23 5.56 3.09
C SER A 230 4.82 4.96 1.81
N ALA A 231 4.47 5.50 0.64
CA ALA A 231 5.07 5.10 -0.63
C ALA A 231 6.56 5.48 -0.74
N ALA A 232 7.03 6.45 0.05
CA ALA A 232 8.43 6.87 0.11
C ALA A 232 9.26 6.14 1.18
N ALA A 233 8.60 5.38 2.07
CA ALA A 233 9.24 4.54 3.08
C ALA A 233 9.44 3.08 2.62
N ASN A 234 8.85 2.72 1.47
CA ASN A 234 9.08 1.46 0.75
C ASN A 234 10.25 1.61 -0.23
#